data_AF-A0A7R9LWP9-F1
#
_entry.id   AF-A0A7R9LWP9-F1
#
_cell.length_a   1.000
_cell.length_b   1.000
_cell.length_c   1.000
_cell.angle_alpha   90.00
_cell.angle_beta   90.00
_cell.angle_gamma   90.00
#
_symmetry.space_group_name_H-M   'P 1'
#
loop_
_entity.id
_entity.type
_entity.pdbx_description
1 polymer ?
#
loop_
_entity_poly.entity_id
_entity_poly.type
_entity_poly.pdbx_seq_one_letter_code
_entity_poly.pdbx_strand_id
1 'polypeptide(L)'
;CNQLNVSECAITERIDYESDAAVIIYNPLAHPVQHYIRLPVRDFRYRVRDASGGLIQTQIVPITAKIMSLPERNSMAVSELLFLAILPPLGYSSFMIDRITNDYQSIITSQESQITDGSTSSGDVILENGRISIKIDGKTGLLKQIGLKNGQLVPFKQNFFYYQGEDRFRGEKPSGAYAFNPSHHIPHEVSNAATFK
;
A
#
# COMPACT_ATOMS: atom_id res chain seq x y z
N CYS A 1 11.01 11.13 4.13
CA CYS A 1 10.66 9.87 4.80
C CYS A 1 11.24 8.73 3.97
N ASN A 2 12.34 8.09 4.38
CA ASN A 2 13.00 7.06 3.56
C ASN A 2 12.56 5.62 3.91
N GLN A 3 11.75 5.45 4.97
CA GLN A 3 11.29 4.17 5.49
C GLN A 3 9.78 3.95 5.28
N LEU A 4 9.23 4.50 4.19
CA LEU A 4 7.80 4.35 3.87
C LEU A 4 7.39 2.91 3.55
N ASN A 5 8.34 2.06 3.16
CA ASN A 5 8.13 0.62 2.93
C ASN A 5 7.78 -0.16 4.22
N VAL A 6 8.21 0.32 5.39
CA VAL A 6 7.88 -0.26 6.70
C VAL A 6 6.89 0.62 7.48
N SER A 7 6.19 1.51 6.76
CA SER A 7 5.25 2.47 7.32
C SER A 7 5.86 3.29 8.47
N GLU A 8 7.04 3.85 8.25
CA GLU A 8 7.75 4.72 9.19
C GLU A 8 8.08 6.09 8.57
N CYS A 9 7.74 7.15 9.31
CA CYS A 9 8.26 8.48 9.05
C CYS A 9 8.28 9.38 10.29
N ALA A 10 9.50 9.66 10.78
CA ALA A 10 9.70 10.48 11.97
C ALA A 10 9.08 11.89 11.91
N ILE A 11 8.92 12.50 10.73
CA ILE A 11 8.34 13.85 10.60
C ILE A 11 6.82 13.81 10.79
N THR A 12 6.12 12.94 10.05
CA THR A 12 4.66 12.87 10.10
C THR A 12 4.17 12.21 11.39
N GLU A 13 4.97 11.32 11.97
CA GLU A 13 4.71 10.78 13.30
C GLU A 13 4.93 11.81 14.42
N ARG A 14 5.54 12.97 14.19
CA ARG A 14 5.72 13.99 15.24
C ARG A 14 4.65 15.06 15.23
N ILE A 15 3.75 15.07 14.24
CA ILE A 15 2.63 16.00 14.18
C ILE A 15 1.75 15.81 15.42
N ASP A 16 1.54 16.89 16.15
CA ASP A 16 0.68 16.95 17.34
C ASP A 16 -0.29 18.14 17.25
N TYR A 17 -0.75 18.69 18.38
CA TYR A 17 -1.69 19.82 18.40
C TYR A 17 -1.00 21.18 18.27
N GLU A 18 0.32 21.24 18.45
CA GLU A 18 1.12 22.47 18.40
C GLU A 18 2.06 22.48 17.18
N SER A 19 2.14 21.38 16.45
CA SER A 19 3.02 21.20 15.30
C SER A 19 2.31 20.62 14.08
N ASP A 20 2.45 21.33 12.97
CA ASP A 20 2.01 20.90 11.64
C ASP A 20 3.22 20.39 10.84
N ALA A 21 2.96 19.57 9.82
CA ALA A 21 3.98 19.19 8.84
C ALA A 21 3.72 19.83 7.47
N ALA A 22 4.70 20.58 6.98
CA ALA A 22 4.76 20.99 5.58
C ALA A 22 5.33 19.85 4.73
N VAL A 23 4.60 19.45 3.69
CA VAL A 23 5.00 18.41 2.75
C VAL A 23 5.10 19.01 1.36
N ILE A 24 6.32 19.01 0.81
CA ILE A 24 6.60 19.45 -0.55
C ILE A 24 6.87 18.22 -1.41
N ILE A 25 6.14 18.10 -2.51
CA ILE A 25 6.18 16.92 -3.37
C ILE A 25 6.64 17.37 -4.75
N TYR A 26 7.81 16.90 -5.14
CA TYR A 26 8.43 17.22 -6.43
C TYR A 26 8.13 16.14 -7.46
N ASN A 27 7.69 16.56 -8.64
CA ASN A 27 7.55 15.73 -9.81
C ASN A 27 8.77 15.92 -10.72
N PRO A 28 9.65 14.91 -10.84
CA PRO A 28 10.81 14.98 -11.72
C PRO A 28 10.47 14.74 -13.20
N LEU A 29 9.22 14.44 -13.56
CA LEU A 29 8.81 14.15 -14.93
C LEU A 29 8.40 15.42 -15.68
N ALA A 30 8.64 15.44 -16.99
CA ALA A 30 8.29 16.54 -17.90
C ALA A 30 6.79 16.59 -18.30
N HIS A 31 5.92 15.91 -17.55
CA HIS A 31 4.48 15.91 -17.76
C HIS A 31 3.76 15.91 -16.39
N PRO A 32 2.50 16.36 -16.31
CA PRO A 32 1.78 16.39 -15.05
C PRO A 32 1.49 14.98 -14.53
N VAL A 33 1.55 14.81 -13.21
CA VAL A 33 1.34 13.52 -12.55
C VAL A 33 0.25 13.65 -11.50
N GLN A 34 -0.66 12.68 -11.49
CA GLN A 34 -1.57 12.45 -10.37
C GLN A 34 -1.05 11.25 -9.58
N HIS A 35 -0.78 11.43 -8.29
CA HIS A 35 -0.23 10.38 -7.45
C HIS A 35 -0.86 10.38 -6.07
N TYR A 36 -1.19 9.20 -5.56
CA TYR A 36 -1.61 9.05 -4.17
C TYR A 36 -0.40 9.08 -3.26
N ILE A 37 -0.39 10.03 -2.34
CA ILE A 37 0.63 10.17 -1.32
C ILE A 37 0.19 9.37 -0.11
N ARG A 38 1.07 8.56 0.47
CA ARG A 38 0.81 7.70 1.63
C ARG A 38 1.85 7.98 2.71
N LEU A 39 1.41 8.48 3.86
CA LEU A 39 2.28 8.92 4.95
C LEU A 39 1.88 8.26 6.29
N PRO A 40 2.81 7.61 7.01
CA PRO A 40 2.54 7.03 8.32
C PRO A 40 2.24 8.08 9.38
N VAL A 41 1.22 7.84 10.20
CA VAL A 41 0.76 8.76 11.25
C VAL A 41 0.34 7.99 12.51
N ARG A 42 0.30 8.68 13.67
CA ARG A 42 0.11 8.04 14.99
C ARG A 42 -1.32 7.66 15.32
N ASP A 43 -2.30 8.21 14.61
CA ASP A 43 -3.72 8.00 14.85
C ASP A 43 -4.57 8.32 13.61
N PHE A 44 -5.87 8.50 13.79
CA PHE A 44 -6.84 8.65 12.70
C PHE A 44 -7.37 10.08 12.53
N ARG A 45 -6.72 11.09 13.09
CA ARG A 45 -7.23 12.47 13.15
C ARG A 45 -6.33 13.46 12.44
N TYR A 46 -6.25 13.35 11.12
CA TYR A 46 -5.44 14.24 10.29
C TYR A 46 -6.22 14.79 9.11
N ARG A 47 -5.96 16.05 8.77
CA ARG A 47 -6.43 16.68 7.54
C ARG A 47 -5.25 17.17 6.72
N VAL A 48 -5.50 17.38 5.43
CA VAL A 48 -4.51 17.91 4.50
C VAL A 48 -5.08 19.15 3.83
N ARG A 49 -4.29 20.22 3.81
CA ARG A 49 -4.58 21.46 3.10
C ARG A 49 -3.61 21.65 1.93
N ASP A 50 -4.11 22.13 0.80
CA ASP A 50 -3.26 22.55 -0.32
C ASP A 50 -2.60 23.92 -0.06
N ALA A 51 -1.82 24.40 -1.02
CA ALA A 51 -1.14 25.68 -0.96
C ALA A 51 -2.09 26.90 -0.86
N SER A 52 -3.36 26.75 -1.24
CA SER A 52 -4.39 27.80 -1.11
C SER A 52 -5.11 27.77 0.25
N GLY A 53 -4.79 26.78 1.09
CA GLY A 53 -5.50 26.51 2.35
C GLY A 53 -6.77 25.66 2.17
N GLY A 54 -7.07 25.22 0.95
CA GLY A 54 -8.22 24.37 0.64
C GLY A 54 -8.05 22.97 1.21
N LEU A 55 -9.13 22.43 1.80
CA LEU A 55 -9.14 21.08 2.35
C LEU A 55 -9.19 20.04 1.22
N ILE A 56 -8.33 19.03 1.32
CA ILE A 56 -8.28 17.91 0.37
C ILE A 56 -8.97 16.70 0.99
N GLN A 57 -9.68 15.94 0.17
CA GLN A 57 -10.23 14.65 0.58
C GLN A 57 -9.10 13.66 0.90
N THR A 58 -9.15 13.09 2.10
CA THR A 58 -8.17 12.14 2.60
C THR A 58 -8.85 10.81 2.93
N GLN A 59 -8.04 9.76 2.96
CA GLN A 59 -8.41 8.46 3.49
C GLN A 59 -7.36 8.06 4.52
N ILE A 60 -7.77 7.55 5.66
CA ILE A 60 -6.85 7.01 6.66
C ILE A 60 -7.03 5.50 6.72
N VAL A 61 -5.93 4.78 6.53
CA VAL A 61 -5.92 3.32 6.46
C VAL A 61 -5.07 2.75 7.60
N PRO A 62 -5.60 1.86 8.44
CA PRO A 62 -4.84 1.20 9.51
C PRO A 62 -3.71 0.35 8.94
N ILE A 63 -2.55 0.36 9.62
CA ILE A 63 -1.41 -0.47 9.27
C ILE A 63 -1.70 -1.91 9.69
N THR A 64 -1.44 -2.87 8.80
CA THR A 64 -1.67 -4.30 9.11
C THR A 64 -0.71 -4.81 10.20
N ALA A 65 -1.17 -5.79 10.99
CA ALA A 65 -0.38 -6.40 12.06
C ALA A 65 0.99 -6.92 11.60
N LYS A 66 1.08 -7.45 10.37
CA LYS A 66 2.34 -7.95 9.79
C LYS A 66 3.39 -6.87 9.60
N ILE A 67 2.99 -5.66 9.20
CA ILE A 67 3.90 -4.52 9.06
C ILE A 67 4.28 -4.02 10.45
N MET A 68 3.32 -3.92 11.37
CA MET A 68 3.60 -3.50 12.76
C MET A 68 4.56 -4.45 13.48
N SER A 69 4.54 -5.74 13.14
CA SER A 69 5.42 -6.77 13.73
C SER A 69 6.77 -6.92 13.03
N LEU A 70 7.12 -6.08 12.04
CA LEU A 70 8.43 -6.16 11.39
C LEU A 70 9.55 -5.83 12.40
N PRO A 71 10.56 -6.70 12.59
CA PRO A 71 11.63 -6.48 13.57
C PRO A 71 12.42 -5.19 13.34
N GLU A 72 12.62 -4.81 12.08
CA GLU A 72 13.40 -3.64 11.69
C GLU A 72 12.61 -2.33 11.80
N ARG A 73 11.30 -2.40 12.08
CA ARG A 73 10.43 -1.23 12.13
C ARG A 73 10.53 -0.53 13.49
N ASN A 74 10.87 0.75 13.47
CA ASN A 74 10.99 1.58 14.67
C ASN A 74 10.07 2.81 14.56
N SER A 75 8.75 2.57 14.65
CA SER A 75 7.74 3.58 14.37
C SER A 75 6.55 3.49 15.33
N MET A 76 6.01 4.66 15.69
CA MET A 76 4.78 4.84 16.47
C MET A 76 3.54 4.95 15.57
N ALA A 77 3.69 4.89 14.25
CA ALA A 77 2.55 4.96 13.36
C ALA A 77 1.64 3.73 13.53
N VAL A 78 0.33 3.94 13.52
CA VAL A 78 -0.69 2.86 13.56
C VAL A 78 -1.58 2.88 12.32
N SER A 79 -1.47 3.94 11.53
CA SER A 79 -2.27 4.19 10.34
C SER A 79 -1.44 4.98 9.34
N GLU A 80 -1.95 5.07 8.12
CA GLU A 80 -1.38 5.85 7.04
C GLU A 80 -2.43 6.79 6.48
N LEU A 81 -2.03 8.04 6.31
CA LEU A 81 -2.81 9.10 5.69
C LEU A 81 -2.58 9.07 4.18
N LEU A 82 -3.66 8.98 3.42
CA LEU A 82 -3.68 8.96 1.96
C LEU A 82 -4.41 10.17 1.41
N PHE A 83 -3.85 10.80 0.38
CA PHE A 83 -4.50 11.85 -0.39
C PHE A 83 -3.96 11.91 -1.82
N LEU A 84 -4.75 12.42 -2.75
CA LEU A 84 -4.34 12.59 -4.14
C LEU A 84 -3.61 13.92 -4.33
N ALA A 85 -2.36 13.87 -4.80
CA ALA A 85 -1.61 15.04 -5.21
C ALA A 85 -1.62 15.18 -6.75
N ILE A 86 -1.89 16.40 -7.23
CA ILE A 86 -1.74 16.78 -8.63
C ILE A 86 -0.46 17.62 -8.72
N LEU A 87 0.51 17.15 -9.51
CA LEU A 87 1.84 17.72 -9.59
C LEU A 87 2.11 18.27 -11.00
N PRO A 88 2.63 19.50 -11.14
CA PRO A 88 3.00 20.05 -12.44
C PRO A 88 4.26 19.36 -13.02
N PRO A 89 4.50 19.47 -14.34
CA PRO A 89 5.77 19.04 -14.95
C PRO A 89 6.98 19.73 -14.31
N LEU A 90 8.04 18.97 -14.01
CA LEU A 90 9.32 19.47 -13.47
C LEU A 90 9.14 20.48 -12.33
N GLY A 91 8.17 20.24 -11.46
CA GLY A 91 7.74 21.21 -10.47
C GLY A 91 7.24 20.53 -9.21
N TYR A 92 6.70 21.31 -8.28
CA TYR A 92 6.25 20.80 -6.99
C TYR A 92 4.87 21.34 -6.61
N SER A 93 4.20 20.61 -5.73
CA SER A 93 3.03 21.06 -4.99
C SER A 93 3.31 20.95 -3.50
N SER A 94 2.79 21.90 -2.72
CA SER A 94 2.97 21.94 -1.27
C SER A 94 1.65 21.69 -0.54
N PHE A 95 1.74 20.96 0.56
CA PHE A 95 0.61 20.59 1.41
C PHE A 95 0.96 20.84 2.88
N MET A 96 -0.06 21.15 3.67
CA MET A 96 0.05 21.23 5.13
C MET A 96 -0.77 20.10 5.75
N ILE A 97 -0.17 19.36 6.67
CA ILE A 97 -0.80 18.28 7.41
C ILE A 97 -0.85 18.67 8.87
N ASP A 98 -2.05 18.61 9.45
CA ASP A 98 -2.30 18.98 10.84
C ASP A 98 -3.38 18.09 11.46
N ARG A 99 -3.40 18.06 12.80
CA ARG A 99 -4.38 17.26 13.53
C ARG A 99 -5.75 17.90 13.55
N ILE A 100 -6.77 17.05 13.47
CA ILE A 100 -8.17 17.46 13.60
C ILE A 100 -8.52 17.53 15.08
N THR A 101 -8.96 18.70 15.54
CA THR A 101 -9.43 18.93 16.92
C THR A 101 -10.95 18.84 17.07
N ASN A 102 -11.70 19.07 15.98
CA ASN A 102 -13.16 19.06 15.97
C ASN A 102 -13.72 17.90 15.14
N ASP A 103 -14.54 17.05 15.77
CA ASP A 103 -15.11 15.84 15.15
C ASP A 103 -15.99 16.12 13.91
N TYR A 104 -16.55 17.32 13.77
CA TYR A 104 -17.30 17.69 12.56
C TYR A 104 -16.42 17.80 11.31
N GLN A 105 -15.14 18.17 11.45
CA GLN A 105 -14.24 18.34 10.31
C GLN A 105 -13.67 17.01 9.81
N SER A 106 -13.52 16.01 10.67
CA SER A 106 -13.09 14.66 10.27
C SER A 106 -14.15 13.97 9.40
N ILE A 107 -15.44 14.14 9.71
CA ILE A 107 -16.54 13.52 8.96
C ILE A 107 -16.59 13.99 7.50
N ILE A 108 -16.22 15.25 7.23
CA ILE A 108 -16.37 15.86 5.91
C ILE A 108 -15.18 15.57 4.99
N THR A 109 -13.98 15.40 5.57
CA THR A 109 -12.73 15.40 4.78
C THR A 109 -11.93 14.12 4.85
N SER A 110 -12.18 13.25 5.83
CA SER A 110 -11.43 12.01 6.02
C SER A 110 -12.34 10.80 6.06
N GLN A 111 -12.04 9.78 5.23
CA GLN A 111 -12.64 8.46 5.35
C GLN A 111 -11.71 7.53 6.12
N GLU A 112 -12.15 7.05 7.28
CA GLU A 112 -11.43 6.03 8.03
C GLU A 112 -11.76 4.64 7.47
N SER A 113 -10.73 3.86 7.14
CA SER A 113 -10.87 2.47 6.75
C SER A 113 -10.70 1.58 7.97
N GLN A 114 -11.43 0.46 8.02
CA GLN A 114 -11.34 -0.50 9.12
C GLN A 114 -10.80 -1.82 8.58
N ILE A 115 -9.93 -2.47 9.36
CA ILE A 115 -9.59 -3.88 9.14
C ILE A 115 -10.72 -4.68 9.76
N THR A 116 -11.55 -5.30 8.94
CA THR A 116 -12.52 -6.27 9.40
C THR A 116 -11.91 -7.67 9.26
N ASP A 117 -11.81 -8.39 10.38
CA ASP A 117 -11.56 -9.82 10.32
C ASP A 117 -12.75 -10.45 9.58
N GLY A 118 -12.49 -10.93 8.37
CA GLY A 118 -13.53 -11.34 7.45
C GLY A 118 -14.43 -12.41 8.07
N SER A 119 -15.62 -12.00 8.50
CA SER A 119 -16.73 -12.91 8.74
C SER A 119 -16.98 -13.72 7.47
N THR A 120 -16.65 -15.02 7.53
CA THR A 120 -17.37 -16.21 7.03
C THR A 120 -18.16 -16.15 5.71
N SER A 121 -17.98 -15.16 4.84
CA SER A 121 -18.58 -15.16 3.52
C SER A 121 -17.65 -15.93 2.59
N SER A 122 -18.01 -17.19 2.32
CA SER A 122 -17.36 -18.06 1.33
C SER A 122 -17.44 -17.54 -0.12
N GLY A 123 -18.00 -16.34 -0.31
CA GLY A 123 -18.20 -15.69 -1.60
C GLY A 123 -16.95 -14.93 -2.05
N ASP A 124 -16.83 -14.79 -3.36
CA ASP A 124 -15.74 -14.04 -3.96
C ASP A 124 -15.88 -12.54 -3.68
N VAL A 125 -14.75 -11.87 -3.45
CA VAL A 125 -14.70 -10.42 -3.26
C VAL A 125 -14.34 -9.77 -4.60
N ILE A 126 -15.10 -8.73 -4.98
CA ILE A 126 -14.80 -7.92 -6.16
C ILE A 126 -14.38 -6.53 -5.68
N LEU A 127 -13.19 -6.09 -6.10
CA LEU A 127 -12.71 -4.73 -5.90
C LEU A 127 -12.70 -4.02 -7.25
N GLU A 128 -13.24 -2.80 -7.31
CA GLU A 128 -13.29 -2.02 -8.54
C GLU A 128 -13.08 -0.54 -8.29
N ASN A 129 -12.58 0.17 -9.30
CA ASN A 129 -12.40 1.63 -9.27
C ASN A 129 -12.95 2.32 -10.53
N GLY A 130 -13.88 1.66 -11.24
CA GLY A 130 -14.46 2.14 -12.51
C GLY A 130 -13.52 2.06 -13.73
N ARG A 131 -12.25 1.65 -13.56
CA ARG A 131 -11.30 1.42 -14.66
C ARG A 131 -10.89 -0.03 -14.78
N ILE A 132 -10.71 -0.69 -13.65
CA ILE A 132 -10.37 -2.11 -13.54
C ILE A 132 -11.19 -2.70 -12.40
N SER A 133 -11.57 -3.96 -12.54
CA SER A 133 -12.07 -4.76 -11.44
C SER A 133 -11.18 -5.99 -11.23
N ILE A 134 -11.04 -6.42 -10.00
CA ILE A 134 -10.31 -7.64 -9.63
C ILE A 134 -11.21 -8.51 -8.79
N LYS A 135 -11.21 -9.81 -9.09
CA LYS A 135 -11.98 -10.81 -8.36
C LYS A 135 -11.04 -11.69 -7.55
N ILE A 136 -11.19 -11.61 -6.23
CA ILE A 136 -10.44 -12.40 -5.26
C ILE A 136 -11.30 -13.61 -4.89
N ASP A 137 -10.69 -14.79 -4.93
CA ASP A 137 -11.35 -16.02 -4.55
C ASP A 137 -11.63 -16.04 -3.05
N GLY A 138 -12.89 -16.21 -2.65
CA GLY A 138 -13.30 -16.14 -1.24
C GLY A 138 -12.75 -17.27 -0.36
N LYS A 139 -12.29 -18.39 -0.95
CA LYS A 139 -11.77 -19.54 -0.21
C LYS A 139 -10.26 -19.45 -0.03
N THR A 140 -9.56 -19.09 -1.10
CA THR A 140 -8.09 -19.05 -1.13
C THR A 140 -7.53 -17.67 -0.89
N GLY A 141 -8.30 -16.60 -1.06
CA GLY A 141 -7.80 -15.22 -1.00
C GLY A 141 -6.87 -14.84 -2.17
N LEU A 142 -6.77 -15.69 -3.21
CA LEU A 142 -5.93 -15.46 -4.38
C LEU A 142 -6.72 -14.75 -5.50
N LEU A 143 -6.02 -13.97 -6.30
CA LEU A 143 -6.60 -13.33 -7.49
C LEU A 143 -6.98 -14.39 -8.53
N LYS A 144 -8.23 -14.38 -9.00
CA LYS A 144 -8.73 -15.33 -10.00
C LYS A 144 -9.25 -14.73 -11.32
N GLN A 145 -9.53 -13.42 -11.36
CA GLN A 145 -10.03 -12.76 -12.56
C GLN A 145 -9.75 -11.27 -12.52
N ILE A 146 -9.50 -10.68 -13.70
CA ILE A 146 -9.36 -9.25 -13.91
C ILE A 146 -10.44 -8.81 -14.89
N GLY A 147 -11.24 -7.81 -14.52
CA GLY A 147 -12.19 -7.14 -15.41
C GLY A 147 -11.61 -5.84 -15.94
N LEU A 148 -11.66 -5.68 -17.26
CA LEU A 148 -11.19 -4.49 -17.97
C LEU A 148 -12.36 -3.51 -18.19
N LYS A 149 -12.03 -2.23 -18.39
CA LYS A 149 -13.02 -1.16 -18.63
C LYS A 149 -13.98 -1.44 -19.80
N ASN A 150 -13.54 -2.18 -20.81
CA ASN A 150 -14.35 -2.57 -21.97
C ASN A 150 -15.36 -3.70 -21.67
N GLY A 151 -15.47 -4.14 -20.41
CA GLY A 151 -16.34 -5.24 -19.97
C GLY A 151 -15.71 -6.63 -20.14
N GLN A 152 -14.50 -6.73 -20.72
CA GLN A 152 -13.82 -8.00 -20.88
C GLN A 152 -13.37 -8.55 -19.53
N LEU A 153 -13.70 -9.81 -19.26
CA LEU A 153 -13.26 -10.55 -18.08
C LEU A 153 -12.14 -11.52 -18.47
N VAL A 154 -10.97 -11.34 -17.88
CA VAL A 154 -9.77 -12.15 -18.15
C VAL A 154 -9.54 -13.10 -16.97
N PRO A 155 -9.68 -14.42 -17.16
CA PRO A 155 -9.26 -15.39 -16.15
C PRO A 155 -7.78 -15.22 -15.84
N PHE A 156 -7.43 -15.17 -14.56
CA PHE A 156 -6.06 -14.92 -14.12
C PHE A 156 -5.75 -15.79 -12.90
N LYS A 157 -4.56 -16.34 -12.76
CA LYS A 157 -4.18 -17.10 -11.56
C LYS A 157 -2.88 -16.53 -11.01
N GLN A 158 -2.92 -16.12 -9.75
CA GLN A 158 -1.75 -15.65 -9.02
C GLN A 158 -1.43 -16.63 -7.90
N ASN A 159 -0.16 -17.01 -7.76
CA ASN A 159 0.31 -17.82 -6.63
C ASN A 159 1.81 -17.62 -6.41
N PHE A 160 2.32 -18.06 -5.26
CA PHE A 160 3.73 -17.98 -4.89
C PHE A 160 4.38 -19.36 -4.93
N PHE A 161 5.52 -19.43 -5.60
CA PHE A 161 6.34 -20.63 -5.71
C PHE A 161 7.81 -20.30 -5.44
N TYR A 162 8.59 -21.30 -5.06
CA TYR A 162 10.04 -21.19 -4.93
C TYR A 162 10.74 -22.38 -5.56
N TYR A 163 11.99 -22.18 -6.00
CA TYR A 163 12.86 -23.25 -6.44
C TYR A 163 13.89 -23.54 -5.36
N GLN A 164 14.10 -24.81 -5.06
CA GLN A 164 15.24 -25.23 -4.26
C GLN A 164 16.50 -25.14 -5.13
N GLY A 165 17.51 -24.39 -4.68
CA GLY A 165 18.78 -24.30 -5.38
C GLY A 165 19.60 -25.59 -5.26
N GLU A 166 20.26 -26.00 -6.34
CA GLU A 166 21.30 -27.03 -6.30
C GLU A 166 22.50 -26.53 -5.48
N ASP A 167 22.95 -27.33 -4.52
CA ASP A 167 24.03 -27.00 -3.60
C ASP A 167 25.39 -27.59 -4.04
N ARG A 168 25.38 -28.57 -4.96
CA ARG A 168 26.59 -29.28 -5.40
C ARG A 168 27.00 -28.93 -6.82
N PHE A 169 28.30 -28.87 -7.03
CA PHE A 169 28.86 -28.77 -8.37
C PHE A 169 28.72 -30.13 -9.08
N ARG A 170 27.93 -30.18 -10.15
CA ARG A 170 27.69 -31.41 -10.95
C ARG A 170 27.87 -31.13 -12.44
N GLY A 171 29.00 -30.52 -12.80
CA GLY A 171 29.26 -30.03 -14.17
C GLY A 171 28.65 -28.65 -14.42
N GLU A 172 27.51 -28.35 -13.78
CA GLU A 172 26.94 -27.02 -13.70
C GLU A 172 27.20 -26.38 -12.32
N LYS A 173 27.30 -25.05 -12.30
CA LYS A 173 27.57 -24.28 -11.08
C LYS A 173 26.36 -24.33 -10.13
N PRO A 174 26.53 -24.54 -8.82
CA PRO A 174 25.46 -24.42 -7.83
C PRO A 174 24.73 -23.08 -7.89
N SER A 175 23.51 -23.05 -7.36
CA SER A 175 22.76 -21.81 -7.17
C SER A 175 23.49 -20.85 -6.23
N GLY A 176 23.40 -19.55 -6.50
CA GLY A 176 23.98 -18.50 -5.67
C GLY A 176 23.75 -17.12 -6.25
N ALA A 177 24.53 -16.12 -5.81
CA ALA A 177 24.33 -14.72 -6.19
C ALA A 177 24.36 -14.45 -7.71
N TYR A 178 25.05 -15.29 -8.49
CA TYR A 178 25.27 -15.10 -9.93
C TYR A 178 24.66 -16.19 -10.80
N ALA A 179 24.20 -17.29 -10.19
CA ALA A 179 23.73 -18.46 -10.92
C ALA A 179 22.41 -18.90 -10.32
N PHE A 180 21.39 -18.99 -11.17
CA PHE A 180 20.13 -19.63 -10.83
C PHE A 180 20.15 -21.05 -11.40
N ASN A 181 20.43 -22.03 -10.53
CA ASN A 181 20.50 -23.44 -10.87
C ASN A 181 19.59 -24.26 -9.92
N PRO A 182 18.31 -24.44 -10.27
CA PRO A 182 17.37 -25.16 -9.42
C PRO A 182 17.65 -26.67 -9.46
N SER A 183 17.52 -27.35 -8.33
CA SER A 183 17.73 -28.81 -8.23
C SER A 183 16.68 -29.62 -9.00
N HIS A 184 15.52 -29.02 -9.27
CA HIS A 184 14.43 -29.59 -10.03
C HIS A 184 13.78 -28.54 -10.93
N HIS A 185 13.23 -28.97 -12.07
CA HIS A 185 12.53 -28.07 -13.00
C HIS A 185 11.14 -27.66 -12.53
N ILE A 186 10.57 -28.37 -11.56
CA ILE A 186 9.24 -28.10 -11.00
C ILE A 186 9.42 -27.31 -9.69
N PRO A 187 8.81 -26.12 -9.55
CA PRO A 187 8.92 -25.34 -8.33
C PRO A 187 7.97 -25.86 -7.24
N HIS A 188 8.30 -25.55 -5.99
CA HIS A 188 7.49 -25.85 -4.82
C HIS A 188 6.51 -24.72 -4.54
N GLU A 189 5.25 -25.06 -4.27
CA GLU A 189 4.23 -24.10 -3.87
C GLU A 189 4.52 -23.58 -2.46
N VAL A 190 4.50 -22.25 -2.27
CA VAL A 190 4.68 -21.63 -0.94
C VAL A 190 3.42 -21.81 -0.09
N SER A 191 2.25 -21.60 -0.69
CA SER A 191 0.96 -21.74 -0.04
C SER A 191 -0.15 -21.83 -1.09
N ASN A 192 -1.21 -22.56 -0.77
CA ASN A 192 -2.39 -22.72 -1.64
C ASN A 192 -3.47 -21.65 -1.36
N ALA A 193 -3.20 -20.77 -0.39
CA ALA A 193 -4.06 -19.67 0.01
C ALA A 193 -3.23 -18.45 0.46
N ALA A 194 -3.78 -17.26 0.27
CA ALA A 194 -3.24 -16.03 0.81
C ALA A 194 -3.20 -16.10 2.35
N THR A 195 -2.07 -15.70 2.92
CA THR A 195 -1.81 -15.74 4.37
C THR A 195 -2.50 -14.60 5.12
N PHE A 196 -3.39 -13.85 4.45
CA PHE A 196 -4.23 -12.83 5.08
C PHE A 196 -5.58 -13.49 5.37
N LYS A 197 -5.70 -14.02 6.58
CA LYS A 197 -6.98 -14.27 7.25
C LYS A 197 -6.99 -13.44 8.51
#